data_AF-A0A821ZUC2-F1
#
_entry.id   AF-A0A821ZUC2-F1
#
_cell.length_a   1.000
_cell.length_b   1.000
_cell.length_c   1.000
_cell.angle_alpha   90.00
_cell.angle_beta   90.00
_cell.angle_gamma   90.00
#
_symmetry.space_group_name_H-M   'P 1'
#
loop_
_entity.id
_entity.type
_entity.pdbx_description
1 polymer ?
#
loop_
_entity_poly.entity_id
_entity_poly.type
_entity_poly.pdbx_seq_one_letter_code
_entity_poly.pdbx_strand_id
1 'polypeptide(L)' 'GNAQTCMNQNSSRFGKYLQLNFTNTGRIVGAKVYDYLLEKSRVVQHGPGERTFHFFYYLFA' A
#
# COMPACT_ATOMS: atom_id res chain seq x y z
N GLY A 1 1.33 1.86 2.20
CA GLY A 1 0.46 1.19 3.20
C GLY A 1 0.77 -0.29 3.29
N ASN A 2 2.05 -0.64 3.44
CA ASN A 2 2.46 -2.04 3.54
C ASN A 2 2.93 -2.34 4.95
N ALA A 3 2.70 -3.56 5.39
CA ALA A 3 3.07 -4.05 6.70
C ALA A 3 3.41 -5.55 6.64
N GLN A 4 4.17 -6.02 7.61
CA GLN A 4 4.42 -7.44 7.79
C GLN A 4 3.20 -8.12 8.43
N THR A 5 2.74 -9.20 7.80
CA THR A 5 1.76 -10.15 8.34
C THR A 5 2.41 -11.52 8.53
N CYS A 6 1.69 -12.47 9.12
CA CYS A 6 2.18 -13.84 9.26
C CYS A 6 2.45 -14.53 7.92
N MET A 7 1.74 -14.14 6.86
CA MET A 7 1.83 -14.77 5.53
C MET A 7 2.78 -14.05 4.58
N ASN A 8 3.02 -12.76 4.79
CA ASN A 8 3.83 -11.94 3.88
C ASN A 8 4.49 -10.77 4.63
N GLN A 9 5.81 -10.68 4.51
CA GLN A 9 6.61 -9.65 5.18
C GLN A 9 6.38 -8.23 4.65
N ASN A 10 5.82 -8.07 3.45
CA ASN A 10 5.53 -6.77 2.82
C ASN A 10 4.11 -6.73 2.23
N SER A 11 3.13 -7.23 2.99
CA SER A 11 1.73 -7.27 2.58
C SER A 11 1.17 -5.87 2.36
N SER A 12 0.62 -5.62 1.17
CA SER A 12 -0.20 -4.43 0.91
C SER A 12 -1.48 -4.49 1.74
N ARG A 13 -1.74 -3.46 2.55
CA ARG A 13 -2.94 -3.37 3.41
C ARG A 13 -3.96 -2.37 2.88
N PHE A 14 -3.97 -2.22 1.57
CA PHE A 14 -4.90 -1.40 0.79
C PHE A 14 -4.92 -1.96 -0.65
N GLY A 15 -6.06 -1.81 -1.33
CA GLY A 15 -6.16 -2.04 -2.76
C GLY A 15 -5.68 -0.81 -3.52
N LYS A 16 -5.03 -1.02 -4.67
CA LYS A 16 -4.58 0.06 -5.56
C LYS A 16 -4.99 -0.24 -6.99
N TYR A 17 -5.66 0.73 -7.63
CA TYR A 17 -5.89 0.73 -9.07
C TYR A 17 -5.06 1.85 -9.72
N LEU A 18 -4.20 1.45 -10.65
CA LEU A 18 -3.40 2.38 -11.45
C LEU A 18 -4.05 2.52 -12.84
N GLN A 19 -4.65 3.67 -13.09
CA GLN A 19 -5.16 4.03 -14.41
C GLN A 19 -4.06 4.74 -15.20
N LEU A 20 -3.63 4.15 -16.32
CA LEU A 20 -2.68 4.77 -17.24
C LEU A 20 -3.43 5.51 -18.35
N ASN A 21 -3.03 6.74 -18.65
CA ASN A 21 -3.63 7.56 -19.70
C ASN A 21 -2.66 7.63 -20.89
N PHE A 22 -3.18 7.32 -22.08
CA PHE A 22 -2.39 7.26 -23.32
C PHE A 22 -2.88 8.28 -24.34
N THR A 23 -1.98 8.72 -25.22
CA THR A 23 -2.34 9.43 -26.45
C THR A 23 -2.99 8.46 -27.45
N ASN A 24 -3.65 9.00 -28.48
CA ASN A 24 -4.13 8.20 -29.62
C ASN A 24 -3.00 7.49 -30.38
N THR A 25 -1.75 7.92 -30.20
CA THR A 25 -0.54 7.30 -30.76
C THR A 25 0.10 6.29 -29.80
N GLY A 26 -0.55 5.95 -28.68
CA GLY A 26 -0.10 4.94 -27.73
C GLY A 26 1.00 5.37 -26.76
N ARG A 27 1.34 6.66 -26.69
CA ARG A 27 2.34 7.18 -25.73
C ARG A 27 1.69 7.47 -24.38
N ILE A 28 2.38 7.15 -23.29
CA ILE A 28 1.92 7.49 -21.93
C ILE A 28 1.94 9.01 -21.75
N VAL A 29 0.82 9.57 -21.28
CA VAL A 29 0.68 11.00 -20.97
C VAL A 29 0.67 11.23 -19.46
N GLY A 30 0.19 10.23 -18.71
CA GLY A 30 0.15 10.31 -17.26
C GLY A 30 -0.55 9.10 -16.66
N ALA A 31 -0.76 9.17 -15.36
CA ALA A 31 -1.45 8.13 -14.61
C ALA A 31 -2.28 8.74 -13.48
N LYS A 32 -3.31 8.01 -13.08
CA LYS A 32 -4.10 8.32 -11.88
C LYS A 32 -4.13 7.09 -10.98
N VAL A 33 -3.91 7.32 -9.69
CA VAL A 33 -3.93 6.27 -8.68
C VAL A 33 -5.24 6.40 -7.90
N TYR A 34 -5.91 5.28 -7.71
CA TYR A 34 -7.05 5.16 -6.81
C TYR A 34 -6.69 4.14 -5.73
N ASP A 35 -6.80 4.56 -4.48
CA ASP A 35 -6.54 3.71 -3.32
C ASP A 35 -7.87 3.30 -2.66
N TYR A 36 -7.95 2.05 -2.24
CA TYR A 36 -9.16 1.44 -1.70
C TYR A 36 -8.88 0.75 -0.38
N LEU A 37 -9.80 0.91 0.58
CA LEU A 37 -9.89 0.09 1.79
C LEU A 37 -8.55 -0.07 2.53
N LEU A 38 -7.93 1.04 2.89
CA LEU A 38 -6.79 1.01 3.80
C LEU A 38 -7.24 0.40 5.14
N GLU A 39 -6.53 -0.62 5.62
CA GLU A 39 -6.75 -1.23 6.93
C GLU A 39 -6.28 -0.29 8.05
N LYS A 40 -7.09 0.73 8.35
CA LYS A 40 -6.75 1.79 9.31
C LYS A 40 -6.52 1.27 10.73
N SER A 41 -7.20 0.21 11.14
CA SER A 41 -7.05 -0.41 12.47
C SER A 41 -5.62 -0.86 12.77
N ARG A 42 -4.83 -1.21 11.75
CA ARG A 42 -3.45 -1.67 11.88
C ARG A 42 -2.51 -0.66 12.55
N VAL A 43 -2.86 0.62 12.54
CA VAL A 43 -2.08 1.65 13.23
C VAL A 43 -2.07 1.41 14.74
N VAL A 44 -3.20 0.99 15.31
CA VAL A 44 -3.37 0.86 16.77
C VAL A 44 -3.33 -0.59 17.25
N GLN A 45 -3.71 -1.55 16.40
CA GLN A 45 -3.80 -2.97 16.79
C GLN A 45 -3.44 -3.89 15.62
N HIS A 46 -2.70 -4.95 15.89
CA HIS A 46 -2.35 -6.01 14.94
C HIS A 46 -2.22 -7.35 15.65
N GLY A 47 -2.30 -8.45 14.89
CA GLY A 47 -2.21 -9.80 15.44
C GLY A 47 -0.79 -10.17 15.92
N PRO A 48 -0.66 -11.21 16.76
CA PRO A 48 0.64 -11.74 17.16
C PRO A 48 1.52 -12.09 15.94
N GLY A 49 2.79 -11.68 15.96
CA GLY A 49 3.74 -11.93 14.86
C GLY A 49 3.59 -10.98 13.66
N GLU A 50 2.60 -10.09 13.67
CA GLU A 50 2.46 -9.03 12.68
C GLU A 50 3.09 -7.73 13.14
N ARG A 51 3.17 -6.75 12.23
CA ARG A 51 3.66 -5.40 12.52
C ARG A 51 2.69 -4.36 12.00
N THR A 52 2.85 -3.12 12.46
CA THR A 52 2.20 -1.96 11.85
C THR A 52 2.87 -1.59 10.51
N PHE A 53 2.46 -0.48 9.91
CA PHE A 53 3.02 -0.01 8.63
C PHE A 53 4.53 0.24 8.71
N HIS A 54 5.26 -0.19 7.68
CA HIS A 54 6.73 -0.09 7.63
C HIS A 54 7.26 1.33 7.89
N PHE A 55 6.56 2.37 7.43
CA PHE A 55 6.97 3.76 7.62
C PHE A 55 7.20 4.12 9.09
N PHE A 56 6.41 3.59 10.03
CA PHE A 56 6.62 3.87 11.45
C PHE A 56 7.96 3.32 11.96
N TYR A 57 8.41 2.17 11.46
CA TYR A 57 9.71 1.62 11.85
C TYR A 57 10.86 2.38 11.21
N TYR A 58 10.70 2.85 9.96
CA TYR A 58 11.71 3.66 9.28
C TYR A 58 11.87 5.06 9.88
N LEU A 59 10.85 5.59 10.56
CA LEU A 59 10.93 6.89 11.22
C LEU A 59 11.88 6.90 12.43
N PHE A 60 12.01 5.77 13.13
CA PHE A 60 12.81 5.64 14.35
C PHE A 60 14.11 4.86 14.17
N ALA A 61 14.45 4.50 12.93
CA ALA A 61 15.62 3.72 12.58
C ALA A 61 16.82 4.62 12.22
#